data_AF-A0A967LPM8-F1
#
_entry.id   AF-A0A967LPM8-F1
#
_cell.length_a   1.000
_cell.length_b   1.000
_cell.length_c   1.000
_cell.angle_alpha   90.00
_cell.angle_beta   90.00
_cell.angle_gamma   90.00
#
_symmetry.space_group_name_H-M   'P 1'
#
loop_
_entity.id
_entity.type
_entity.pdbx_description
1 polymer ?
#
loop_
_entity_poly.entity_id
_entity_poly.type
_entity_poly.pdbx_seq_one_letter_code
_entity_poly.pdbx_strand_id
1 'polypeptide(L)' 'MKKIFFAAGLAAFALVLANLAVDHSTTDTAFQSPESSGQTTPENTNNLAIATFAGGCFWCIESTFEKLEGVSNAISGYSG' A
#
# COMPACT_ATOMS: atom_id res chain seq x y z
N MET A 1 -41.13 -35.23 -10.84
CA MET A 1 -40.90 -34.10 -11.76
C MET A 1 -40.64 -32.77 -11.05
N LYS A 2 -41.35 -32.39 -9.97
CA LYS A 2 -41.09 -31.13 -9.21
C LYS A 2 -39.77 -31.05 -8.40
N LYS A 3 -39.12 -32.20 -8.12
CA LYS A 3 -37.86 -32.26 -7.34
C LYS A 3 -36.62 -31.85 -8.16
N ILE A 4 -36.67 -31.99 -9.50
CA ILE A 4 -35.57 -31.59 -10.41
C ILE A 4 -35.46 -30.06 -10.49
N PHE A 5 -36.59 -29.35 -10.49
CA PHE A 5 -36.62 -27.89 -10.60
C PHE A 5 -36.11 -27.19 -9.34
N PHE A 6 -36.32 -27.79 -8.16
CA PHE A 6 -35.80 -27.25 -6.90
C PHE A 6 -34.28 -27.43 -6.76
N ALA A 7 -33.73 -28.55 -7.23
CA ALA A 7 -32.30 -28.82 -7.21
C ALA A 7 -31.52 -27.93 -8.21
N ALA A 8 -32.08 -27.68 -9.40
CA ALA A 8 -31.48 -26.78 -10.38
C ALA A 8 -31.48 -25.31 -9.91
N GLY A 9 -32.55 -24.87 -9.24
CA GLY A 9 -32.63 -23.53 -8.65
C GLY A 9 -31.61 -23.30 -7.53
N LEU A 10 -31.40 -24.30 -6.67
CA LEU A 10 -30.42 -24.23 -5.58
C LEU A 10 -28.97 -24.20 -6.08
N ALA A 11 -28.65 -24.95 -7.14
CA ALA A 11 -27.33 -24.92 -7.77
C ALA A 11 -27.04 -23.60 -8.49
N ALA A 12 -28.02 -23.03 -9.18
CA ALA A 12 -27.88 -21.72 -9.82
C ALA A 12 -27.74 -20.59 -8.79
N PHE A 13 -28.50 -20.65 -7.68
CA PHE A 13 -28.37 -19.68 -6.59
C PHE A 13 -27.00 -19.76 -5.88
N ALA A 14 -26.48 -20.98 -5.65
CA ALA A 14 -25.15 -21.17 -5.09
C ALA A 14 -24.02 -20.66 -6.00
N LEU A 15 -24.14 -20.82 -7.32
CA LEU A 15 -23.20 -20.27 -8.30
C LEU A 15 -23.24 -18.74 -8.38
N VAL A 16 -24.42 -18.13 -8.23
CA VAL A 16 -24.57 -16.67 -8.15
C VAL A 16 -23.94 -16.13 -6.86
N LEU A 17 -24.18 -16.78 -5.71
CA LEU A 17 -23.56 -16.41 -4.44
C LEU A 17 -22.02 -16.54 -4.45
N ALA A 18 -21.49 -17.57 -5.13
CA ALA A 18 -20.04 -17.75 -5.26
C ALA A 18 -19.36 -16.64 -6.09
N ASN A 19 -20.07 -16.02 -7.04
CA ASN A 19 -19.57 -14.86 -7.80
C ASN A 19 -19.78 -13.51 -7.07
N LEU A 20 -20.74 -13.41 -6.15
CA LEU A 20 -20.89 -12.22 -5.29
C LEU A 20 -19.83 -12.14 -4.18
N ALA A 21 -19.20 -13.27 -3.82
CA ALA A 21 -18.13 -13.34 -2.83
C ALA A 21 -16.71 -13.22 -3.45
N VAL A 22 -16.58 -12.78 -4.72
CA VAL A 22 -15.31 -12.23 -5.17
C VAL A 22 -15.12 -10.93 -4.41
N ASP A 23 -14.29 -11.04 -3.39
CA ASP A 23 -13.82 -9.98 -2.50
C ASP A 23 -13.03 -8.97 -3.34
N HIS A 24 -13.72 -8.15 -4.12
CA HIS A 24 -13.19 -6.90 -4.62
C HIS A 24 -13.48 -5.86 -3.55
N SER A 25 -12.87 -6.04 -2.38
CA SER A 25 -12.51 -4.92 -1.52
C SER A 25 -11.41 -4.09 -2.21
N THR A 26 -11.65 -3.60 -3.44
CA THR A 26 -11.05 -2.35 -3.89
C THR A 26 -11.89 -1.22 -3.34
N THR A 27 -11.78 -1.06 -2.03
CA THR A 27 -11.54 0.29 -1.54
C THR A 27 -10.06 0.58 -1.75
N ASP A 28 -9.64 0.66 -3.02
CA ASP A 28 -8.64 1.64 -3.43
C ASP A 28 -9.34 3.02 -3.40
N THR A 29 -9.86 3.37 -2.22
CA THR A 29 -10.14 4.76 -1.90
C THR A 29 -8.77 5.40 -1.94
N ALA A 30 -8.54 6.16 -3.01
CA ALA A 30 -7.38 6.97 -3.30
C ALA A 30 -6.40 7.02 -2.12
N PHE A 31 -5.22 6.43 -2.30
CA PHE A 31 -4.05 6.83 -1.54
C PHE A 31 -3.88 8.33 -1.80
N GLN A 32 -4.54 9.16 -0.97
CA GLN A 32 -4.17 10.54 -0.80
C GLN A 32 -2.79 10.46 -0.18
N SER A 33 -1.78 10.53 -1.05
CA SER A 33 -0.45 10.92 -0.64
C SER A 33 -0.65 12.10 0.30
N PRO A 34 -0.32 12.00 1.60
CA PRO A 34 -0.14 13.22 2.34
C PRO A 34 0.95 13.95 1.55
N GLU A 35 0.63 15.13 1.03
CA GLU A 35 1.68 16.11 0.78
C GLU A 35 2.32 16.29 2.15
N SER A 36 3.40 15.53 2.37
CA SER A 36 4.22 15.56 3.57
C SER A 36 4.84 16.94 3.57
N SER A 37 4.13 17.86 4.22
CA SER A 37 4.56 19.20 4.56
C SER A 37 5.68 19.09 5.60
N GLY A 38 6.82 18.62 5.13
CA GLY A 38 8.10 18.46 5.83
C GLY A 38 9.25 18.53 4.84
N GLN A 39 9.07 19.25 3.73
CA GLN A 39 10.10 19.42 2.71
C GLN A 39 11.04 20.56 3.13
N THR A 40 11.96 20.25 4.05
CA THR A 40 13.15 21.08 4.22
C THR A 40 14.01 20.87 2.99
N THR A 41 13.90 21.75 2.00
CA THR A 41 14.86 21.84 0.90
C THR A 41 16.25 21.99 1.52
N PRO A 42 17.17 21.03 1.35
CA PRO A 42 18.52 21.18 1.88
C PRO A 42 19.18 22.40 1.23
N GLU A 43 19.43 23.44 2.04
CA GLU A 43 19.88 24.77 1.60
C GLU A 43 21.31 24.77 1.00
N ASN A 44 22.04 23.65 1.08
CA ASN A 44 23.33 23.49 0.41
C ASN A 44 23.69 22.00 0.19
N THR A 45 23.37 21.46 -0.99
CA THR A 45 23.61 20.05 -1.33
C THR A 45 24.93 19.77 -2.02
N ASN A 46 25.84 20.74 -2.14
CA ASN A 46 27.08 20.59 -2.91
C ASN A 46 27.96 19.40 -2.48
N ASN A 47 27.75 18.87 -1.26
CA ASN A 47 28.47 17.70 -0.72
C ASN A 47 27.54 16.59 -0.20
N LEU A 48 26.25 16.60 -0.53
CA LEU A 48 25.27 15.59 -0.07
C LEU A 48 24.87 14.68 -1.23
N ALA A 49 24.75 13.38 -0.94
CA ALA A 49 24.26 12.38 -1.89
C ALA A 49 22.88 11.86 -1.45
N ILE A 50 22.06 11.47 -2.44
CA ILE A 50 20.76 10.83 -2.22
C ILE A 50 20.91 9.33 -2.43
N ALA A 51 20.36 8.54 -1.51
CA ALA A 51 20.26 7.09 -1.64
C ALA A 51 18.83 6.65 -1.30
N THR A 52 18.27 5.77 -2.14
CA THR A 52 16.95 5.15 -1.93
C THR A 52 17.13 3.71 -1.49
N PHE A 53 16.50 3.33 -0.38
CA PHE A 53 16.53 1.98 0.15
C PHE A 53 15.13 1.38 0.14
N ALA A 54 15.06 0.07 -0.08
CA ALA A 54 13.84 -0.71 0.04
C ALA A 54 14.09 -1.89 0.98
N GLY A 55 13.23 -2.04 1.99
CA GLY A 55 13.29 -3.14 2.94
C GLY A 55 12.24 -2.99 4.04
N GLY A 56 11.85 -4.11 4.66
CA GLY A 56 11.07 -4.18 5.90
C GLY A 56 9.96 -3.14 6.10
N CYS A 57 9.76 -2.74 7.36
CA CYS A 57 8.91 -1.61 7.72
C CYS A 57 9.72 -0.32 7.59
N PHE A 58 9.25 0.60 6.74
CA PHE A 58 9.97 1.84 6.44
C PHE A 58 10.23 2.71 7.69
N TRP A 59 9.31 2.74 8.66
CA TRP A 59 9.50 3.49 9.92
C TRP A 59 10.71 3.01 10.73
N CYS A 60 10.92 1.69 10.79
CA CYS A 60 12.06 1.13 11.51
C CYS A 60 13.38 1.54 10.84
N ILE A 61 13.37 1.59 9.51
CA ILE A 61 14.54 1.95 8.70
C ILE A 61 14.81 3.46 8.81
N GLU A 62 13.80 4.30 8.62
CA GLU A 62 13.88 5.76 8.76
C GLU A 62 14.43 6.16 10.13
N SER A 63 13.84 5.67 11.23
CA SER A 63 14.30 5.95 12.61
C SER A 63 15.74 5.49 12.89
N THR A 64 16.24 4.53 12.10
CA THR A 64 17.65 4.14 12.17
C THR A 64 18.52 5.17 11.46
N PHE A 65 18.17 5.57 10.23
CA PHE A 65 18.93 6.56 9.45
C PHE A 65 18.93 7.96 10.07
N GLU A 66 17.84 8.41 10.69
CA GLU A 66 17.77 9.70 11.41
C GLU A 66 18.81 9.83 12.53
N LYS A 67 19.26 8.71 13.09
CA LYS A 67 20.23 8.66 14.19
C LYS A 67 21.67 8.46 13.71
N LEU A 68 21.89 8.24 12.41
CA LEU A 68 23.22 7.99 11.87
C LEU A 68 23.97 9.30 11.62
N GLU A 69 25.21 9.38 12.11
CA GLU A 69 26.09 10.50 11.81
C GLU A 69 26.34 10.63 10.30
N GLY A 70 26.23 11.86 9.78
CA GLY A 70 26.38 12.14 8.35
C GLY A 70 25.08 12.05 7.55
N VAL A 71 23.99 11.54 8.12
CA VAL A 71 22.66 11.64 7.50
C VAL A 71 22.06 13.00 7.84
N SER A 72 21.77 13.79 6.80
CA SER A 72 21.12 15.10 6.97
C SER A 72 19.61 15.00 7.12
N ASN A 73 18.98 14.04 6.43
CA ASN A 73 17.54 13.80 6.48
C ASN A 73 17.22 12.37 6.02
N ALA A 74 16.13 11.80 6.52
CA ALA A 74 15.57 10.52 6.09
C ALA A 74 14.06 10.65 5.91
N ILE A 75 13.53 10.16 4.78
CA ILE A 75 12.10 10.20 4.49
C ILE A 75 11.63 8.86 3.93
N SER A 76 10.44 8.45 4.34
CA SER A 76 9.76 7.27 3.83
C SER A 76 8.81 7.61 2.69
N GLY A 77 8.72 6.71 1.72
CA GLY A 77 7.86 6.87 0.55
C GLY A 77 7.78 5.59 -0.28
N TYR A 78 7.17 5.71 -1.45
CA TYR A 78 7.01 4.62 -2.41
C TYR A 78 7.93 4.85 -3.61
N SER A 79 8.60 3.79 -4.06
CA SER A 79 9.53 3.81 -5.20
C SER A 79 9.48 2.46 -5.92
N GLY A 80 9.45 2.49 -7.26
CA GLY A 80 9.33 1.31 -8.12
C GLY A 80 8.59 1.61 -9.41
#